data_AF-A0A1R4IP54-F1
#
_entry.id   AF-A0A1R4IP54-F1
#
_cell.length_a   1.000
_cell.length_b   1.000
_cell.length_c   1.000
_cell.angle_alpha   90.00
_cell.angle_beta   90.00
_cell.angle_gamma   90.00
#
_symmetry.space_group_name_H-M   'P 1'
#
loop_
_entity.id
_entity.type
_entity.pdbx_description
1 polymer ?
#
loop_
_entity_poly.entity_id
_entity_poly.type
_entity_poly.pdbx_seq_one_letter_code
_entity_poly.pdbx_strand_id
1 'polypeptide(L)' 'MTPRNGHISTVAFLRELPNVETLLLHTLVVDDLDYEPLLHLPKLRSVRVMKVRGMRPSHEELQRRIPWSE' A
#
# COMPACT_ATOMS: atom_id res chain seq x y z
N MET A 1 24.62 7.07 -5.34
CA MET A 1 24.02 6.00 -4.52
C MET A 1 22.66 5.71 -5.14
N THR A 2 22.46 4.55 -5.76
CA THR A 2 21.15 4.22 -6.36
C THR A 2 20.15 4.00 -5.22
N PRO A 3 19.01 4.72 -5.17
CA PRO A 3 18.00 4.43 -4.16
C PRO A 3 17.56 2.97 -4.32
N ARG A 4 17.72 2.19 -3.26
CA ARG A 4 17.23 0.82 -3.20
C ARG A 4 15.83 0.86 -2.65
N ASN A 5 14.89 0.24 -3.36
CA ASN A 5 13.57 -0.01 -2.80
C ASN A 5 13.72 -0.93 -1.58
N GLY A 6 13.01 -0.61 -0.51
CA GLY A 6 12.83 -1.53 0.60
C GLY A 6 11.96 -2.70 0.17
N HIS A 7 12.23 -3.88 0.71
CA HIS A 7 11.40 -5.06 0.51
C HIS A 7 10.80 -5.47 1.85
N ILE A 8 9.52 -5.82 1.83
CA ILE A 8 8.84 -6.47 2.95
C ILE A 8 8.08 -7.67 2.40
N SER A 9 8.07 -8.76 3.16
CA SER A 9 7.43 -10.00 2.70
C SER A 9 5.92 -9.82 2.47
N THR A 10 5.25 -9.05 3.34
CA THR A 10 3.79 -8.83 3.28
C THR A 10 3.39 -7.54 3.99
N VAL A 11 2.20 -7.01 3.66
CA VAL A 11 1.52 -5.94 4.41
C VAL A 11 0.24 -6.42 5.09
N ALA A 12 0.05 -7.73 5.25
CA ALA A 12 -1.12 -8.31 5.93
C ALA A 12 -1.36 -7.76 7.34
N PHE A 13 -0.29 -7.38 8.05
CA PHE A 13 -0.35 -6.79 9.39
C PHE A 13 -1.15 -5.47 9.44
N LEU A 14 -1.36 -4.78 8.32
CA LEU A 14 -2.16 -3.56 8.27
C LEU A 14 -3.62 -3.81 8.71
N ARG A 15 -4.13 -5.03 8.55
CA ARG A 15 -5.47 -5.43 9.02
C ARG A 15 -5.63 -5.29 10.53
N GLU A 16 -4.53 -5.32 11.28
CA GLU A 16 -4.50 -5.21 12.74
C GLU A 16 -4.36 -3.76 13.23
N LEU A 17 -4.28 -2.79 12.31
CA LEU A 17 -4.07 -1.36 12.60
C LEU A 17 -5.31 -0.52 12.23
N PRO A 18 -6.45 -0.68 12.92
CA PRO A 18 -7.73 -0.06 12.53
C PRO A 18 -7.76 1.48 12.64
N ASN A 19 -6.76 2.07 13.30
CA ASN A 19 -6.66 3.50 13.53
C ASN A 19 -5.72 4.24 12.56
N VAL A 20 -5.18 3.55 11.54
CA VAL A 20 -4.31 4.19 10.55
C VAL A 20 -5.12 5.19 9.71
N GLU A 21 -4.72 6.46 9.76
CA GLU A 21 -5.31 7.53 8.93
C GLU A 21 -4.45 7.87 7.71
N THR A 22 -3.13 7.76 7.83
CA THR A 22 -2.18 8.10 6.76
C THR A 22 -1.19 6.97 6.59
N LEU A 23 -0.98 6.55 5.35
CA LEU A 23 -0.05 5.46 5.03
C LEU A 23 0.82 5.78 3.81
N LEU A 24 2.13 5.63 3.98
CA LEU A 24 3.12 5.87 2.94
C LEU A 24 3.90 4.58 2.64
N LEU A 25 3.65 3.98 1.48
CA LEU A 25 4.37 2.84 0.93
C LEU A 25 5.11 3.26 -0.35
N HIS A 26 5.78 4.41 -0.29
CA HIS A 26 6.65 4.89 -1.36
C HIS A 26 8.04 4.27 -1.21
N THR A 27 8.69 3.88 -2.31
CA THR A 27 9.98 3.15 -2.32
C THR A 27 9.97 1.81 -1.56
N LEU A 28 8.80 1.17 -1.45
CA LEU A 28 8.62 -0.14 -0.82
C LEU A 28 7.98 -1.12 -1.82
N VAL A 29 8.57 -2.31 -1.95
CA VAL A 29 7.99 -3.46 -2.66
C VAL A 29 7.47 -4.45 -1.63
N VAL A 30 6.21 -4.86 -1.77
CA VAL A 30 5.63 -5.97 -1.02
C VAL A 30 5.82 -7.24 -1.84
N ASP A 31 6.59 -8.20 -1.34
CA ASP A 31 7.07 -9.33 -2.12
C ASP A 31 5.94 -10.30 -2.53
N ASP A 32 4.91 -10.47 -1.70
CA ASP A 32 3.72 -11.28 -2.02
C ASP A 32 2.76 -10.61 -3.02
N LEU A 33 3.04 -9.33 -3.35
CA LEU A 33 2.26 -8.47 -4.23
C LEU A 33 0.80 -8.30 -3.79
N ASP A 34 0.47 -8.62 -2.54
CA ASP A 34 -0.87 -8.47 -1.97
C ASP A 34 -1.01 -7.13 -1.25
N TYR A 35 -1.73 -6.23 -1.89
CA TYR A 35 -2.07 -4.90 -1.41
C TYR A 35 -3.56 -4.80 -1.00
N GLU A 36 -4.31 -5.91 -1.01
CA GLU A 36 -5.69 -5.96 -0.49
C GLU A 36 -5.80 -5.44 0.96
N PRO A 37 -4.84 -5.68 1.87
CA PRO A 37 -4.90 -5.14 3.24
C PRO A 37 -5.17 -3.64 3.34
N LEU A 38 -4.78 -2.85 2.32
CA LEU A 38 -5.04 -1.41 2.27
C LEU A 38 -6.54 -1.06 2.20
N LEU A 39 -7.35 -1.95 1.64
CA LEU A 39 -8.79 -1.77 1.51
C LEU A 39 -9.53 -1.96 2.83
N HIS A 40 -8.86 -2.49 3.85
CA HIS A 40 -9.44 -2.82 5.16
C HIS A 40 -9.10 -1.81 6.24
N LEU A 41 -8.58 -0.63 5.87
CA LEU A 41 -8.23 0.44 6.81
C LEU A 41 -9.40 1.44 6.93
N PRO A 42 -10.28 1.32 7.94
CA PRO A 42 -11.56 2.03 7.97
C PRO A 42 -11.43 3.54 8.22
N LYS A 43 -10.29 3.98 8.77
CA LYS A 43 -9.99 5.38 9.04
C LYS A 43 -9.00 6.00 8.06
N LEU A 44 -8.61 5.27 7.01
CA LEU A 44 -7.66 5.75 6.03
C LEU A 44 -8.22 7.01 5.35
N ARG A 45 -7.41 8.05 5.30
CA ARG A 45 -7.71 9.36 4.72
C ARG A 45 -6.69 9.77 3.66
N SER A 46 -5.51 9.18 3.69
CA SER A 46 -4.45 9.45 2.71
C SER A 46 -3.55 8.24 2.56
N VAL A 47 -3.36 7.79 1.32
CA VAL A 47 -2.45 6.70 0.98
C VAL A 47 -1.63 7.01 -0.25
N ARG A 48 -0.34 6.67 -0.18
CA ARG A 48 0.57 6.74 -1.32
C ARG A 48 1.32 5.44 -1.48
N VAL A 49 1.16 4.79 -2.63
CA VAL A 49 1.78 3.50 -2.94
C VAL A 49 2.56 3.60 -4.23
N MET A 50 3.80 3.10 -4.22
CA MET A 50 4.58 2.93 -5.44
C MET A 50 3.95 1.86 -6.34
N LYS A 51 3.79 2.15 -7.64
CA LYS A 51 3.31 1.17 -8.61
C LYS A 51 4.33 0.04 -8.77
N VAL A 52 3.92 -1.18 -8.47
CA VAL A 52 4.71 -2.40 -8.67
C VAL A 52 4.02 -3.30 -9.69
N ARG A 53 4.79 -3.91 -10.60
CA ARG A 53 4.25 -4.83 -11.61
C ARG A 53 3.68 -6.07 -10.91
N GLY A 54 2.42 -6.39 -11.18
CA GLY A 54 1.76 -7.58 -10.65
C GLY A 54 1.09 -7.40 -9.28
N MET A 55 1.07 -6.18 -8.72
CA MET A 55 0.33 -5.89 -7.51
C MET A 55 -1.17 -6.21 -7.64
N ARG A 56 -1.75 -6.75 -6.57
CA ARG A 56 -3.16 -7.13 -6.46
C ARG A 56 -3.74 -6.53 -5.19
N PRO A 57 -4.79 -5.69 -5.25
CA PRO A 57 -5.38 -5.10 -6.45
C PRO A 57 -4.39 -4.28 -7.29
N SER A 58 -4.74 -4.01 -8.54
CA SER A 58 -3.90 -3.17 -9.40
C SER A 58 -3.76 -1.74 -8.83
N HIS A 59 -2.68 -1.04 -9.20
CA HIS A 59 -2.45 0.35 -8.76
C HIS A 59 -3.64 1.28 -9.06
N GLU A 60 -4.19 1.15 -10.25
CA GLU A 60 -5.35 1.92 -10.70
C GLU A 60 -6.63 1.56 -9.91
N GLU A 61 -6.81 0.28 -9.57
CA GLU A 61 -7.94 -0.15 -8.76
C GLU A 61 -7.85 0.41 -7.33
N LEU A 62 -6.67 0.39 -6.71
CA LEU A 62 -6.46 1.02 -5.41
C LEU A 62 -6.78 2.52 -5.48
N GLN A 63 -6.24 3.23 -6.47
CA GLN A 63 -6.52 4.65 -6.67
C GLN A 63 -8.02 4.98 -6.73
N ARG A 64 -8.84 4.08 -7.31
CA ARG A 64 -10.29 4.26 -7.40
C ARG A 64 -11.04 3.93 -6.11
N ARG A 65 -10.45 3.14 -5.20
CA ARG A 65 -11.15 2.55 -4.05
C ARG A 65 -10.77 3.14 -2.69
N ILE A 66 -9.59 3.75 -2.58
CA ILE A 66 -9.08 4.31 -1.31
C ILE A 66 -8.59 5.75 -1.50
N PRO A 67 -8.60 6.56 -0.43
CA PRO A 67 -8.28 7.99 -0.54
C PRO A 67 -6.80 8.20 -0.84
N TRP A 68 -6.52 8.61 -2.07
CA TRP A 68 -5.19 8.67 -2.67
C TRP A 68 -4.52 10.03 -2.45
N SER A 69 -3.21 10.02 -2.15
CA SER A 69 -2.35 11.20 -2.19
C SER A 69 -1.38 11.16 -3.37
N GLU A 70 -1.12 12.33 -3.95
CA GLU A 70 -0.17 12.53 -5.06
C GLU A 70 1.29 12.25 -4.65
#